data_AF-A0A182VIE7-F1
#
_entry.id   AF-A0A182VIE7-F1
#
_cell.length_a   1.000
_cell.length_b   1.000
_cell.length_c   1.000
_cell.angle_alpha   90.00
_cell.angle_beta   90.00
_cell.angle_gamma   90.00
#
_symmetry.space_group_name_H-M   'P 1'
#
loop_
_entity.id
_entity.type
_entity.pdbx_description
1 polymer ?
#
loop_
_entity_poly.entity_id
_entity_poly.type
_entity_poly.pdbx_seq_one_letter_code
_entity_poly.pdbx_strand_id
1 'polypeptide(L)'
;MSNRYKFIYNACVEFFGVTTLENGDVINEFLDNEDVTVLAAVTVDGEVLLQNSVPVENQYGLLFYKIPNLDFSGHTGAAKIGLLTLEGGLAKSIYNSLQRVFSPYILKKCEYPAEIRTLLQNLHSSLGLSLGLTESGILSLHDEVSFWMHKTKMLPTKADREAARSFATILERISEQFGYEAENFPMEKNVHELFI
;
A
#
# COMPACT_ATOMS: atom_id res chain seq x y z
N MET A 1 -16.27 -20.25 -21.51
CA MET A 1 -15.35 -19.43 -20.68
C MET A 1 -15.77 -19.53 -19.23
N SER A 2 -14.86 -19.94 -18.34
CA SER A 2 -15.10 -20.03 -16.89
C SER A 2 -15.38 -18.65 -16.29
N ASN A 3 -16.25 -18.57 -15.28
CA ASN A 3 -16.52 -17.33 -14.53
C ASN A 3 -15.22 -16.73 -13.92
N ARG A 4 -14.25 -17.59 -13.57
CA ARG A 4 -12.96 -17.18 -13.01
C ARG A 4 -12.08 -16.48 -14.04
N TYR A 5 -12.06 -16.97 -15.27
CA TYR A 5 -11.34 -16.31 -16.37
C TYR A 5 -11.90 -14.91 -16.60
N LYS A 6 -13.22 -14.79 -16.73
CA LYS A 6 -13.90 -13.50 -16.95
C LYS A 6 -13.60 -12.49 -15.84
N PHE A 7 -13.58 -12.95 -14.58
CA PHE A 7 -13.23 -12.11 -13.44
C PHE A 7 -11.82 -11.53 -13.59
N ILE A 8 -10.80 -12.37 -13.81
CA ILE A 8 -9.40 -11.93 -13.94
C ILE A 8 -9.25 -11.00 -15.15
N TYR A 9 -9.80 -11.40 -16.30
CA TYR A 9 -9.69 -10.64 -17.54
C TYR A 9 -10.34 -9.26 -17.41
N ASN A 10 -11.59 -9.18 -16.93
CA ASN A 10 -12.29 -7.91 -16.78
C ASN A 10 -11.63 -7.03 -15.72
N ALA A 11 -11.15 -7.59 -14.60
CA ALA A 11 -10.45 -6.83 -13.59
C ALA A 11 -9.20 -6.14 -14.16
N CYS A 12 -8.44 -6.81 -15.03
CA CYS A 12 -7.28 -6.19 -15.69
C CYS A 12 -7.71 -5.12 -16.70
N VAL A 13 -8.67 -5.42 -17.57
CA VAL A 13 -9.22 -4.48 -18.57
C VAL A 13 -9.70 -3.19 -17.91
N GLU A 14 -10.50 -3.31 -16.83
CA GLU A 14 -11.03 -2.17 -16.09
C GLU A 14 -9.94 -1.41 -15.32
N PHE A 15 -9.03 -2.13 -14.66
CA PHE A 15 -7.97 -1.50 -13.85
C PHE A 15 -6.97 -0.70 -14.69
N PHE A 16 -6.59 -1.22 -15.85
CA PHE A 16 -5.65 -0.54 -16.75
C PHE A 16 -6.34 0.36 -17.79
N GLY A 17 -7.66 0.34 -17.88
CA GLY A 17 -8.41 1.13 -18.86
C GLY A 17 -8.15 0.72 -20.31
N VAL A 18 -7.79 -0.54 -20.55
CA VAL A 18 -7.54 -1.10 -21.88
C VAL A 18 -8.77 -1.83 -22.41
N THR A 19 -8.88 -2.04 -23.72
CA THR A 19 -10.00 -2.78 -24.33
C THR A 19 -9.77 -4.29 -24.36
N THR A 20 -8.51 -4.71 -24.48
CA THR A 20 -8.11 -6.12 -24.61
C THR A 20 -6.78 -6.39 -23.94
N LEU A 21 -6.55 -7.63 -23.51
CA LEU A 21 -5.26 -8.13 -23.04
C LEU A 21 -4.64 -8.98 -24.15
N GLU A 22 -3.40 -8.68 -24.55
CA GLU A 22 -2.76 -9.36 -25.67
C GLU A 22 -2.50 -10.85 -25.41
N ASN A 23 -2.10 -11.19 -24.18
CA ASN A 23 -1.76 -12.56 -23.76
C ASN A 23 -2.75 -13.12 -22.72
N GLY A 24 -4.05 -12.93 -22.95
CA GLY A 24 -5.11 -13.41 -22.06
C GLY A 24 -5.14 -14.93 -21.85
N ASP A 25 -4.51 -15.70 -22.73
CA ASP A 25 -4.34 -17.15 -22.63
C ASP A 25 -3.54 -17.60 -21.40
N VAL A 26 -2.63 -16.76 -20.90
CA VAL A 26 -1.85 -16.97 -19.65
C VAL A 26 -2.79 -17.14 -18.44
N ILE A 27 -4.00 -16.57 -18.48
CA ILE A 27 -5.01 -16.76 -17.43
C ILE A 27 -5.43 -18.22 -17.34
N ASN A 28 -5.53 -18.95 -18.47
CA ASN A 28 -5.90 -20.37 -18.44
C ASN A 28 -4.78 -21.20 -17.82
N GLU A 29 -3.51 -20.90 -18.13
CA GLU A 29 -2.38 -21.55 -17.47
C GLU A 29 -2.43 -21.33 -15.95
N PHE A 30 -2.67 -20.09 -15.50
CA PHE A 30 -2.88 -19.81 -14.08
C PHE A 30 -4.04 -20.60 -13.47
N LEU A 31 -5.16 -20.75 -14.18
CA LEU A 31 -6.35 -21.43 -13.63
C LEU A 31 -6.19 -22.95 -13.59
N ASP A 32 -5.60 -23.53 -14.63
CA ASP A 32 -5.60 -24.98 -14.88
C ASP A 32 -4.34 -25.66 -14.32
N ASN A 33 -3.21 -24.96 -14.20
CA ASN A 33 -1.99 -25.51 -13.64
C ASN A 33 -1.93 -25.26 -12.12
N GLU A 34 -2.03 -26.32 -11.30
CA GLU A 34 -1.97 -26.23 -9.84
C GLU A 34 -0.62 -25.72 -9.31
N ASP A 35 0.48 -25.96 -10.01
CA ASP A 35 1.81 -25.49 -9.63
C ASP A 35 1.95 -23.96 -9.79
N VAL A 36 1.13 -23.36 -10.67
CA VAL A 36 1.06 -21.92 -10.84
C VAL A 36 0.16 -21.34 -9.74
N THR A 37 0.78 -20.67 -8.77
CA THR A 37 0.09 -20.12 -7.60
C THR A 37 -0.22 -18.63 -7.71
N VAL A 38 0.47 -17.92 -8.62
CA VAL A 38 0.34 -16.47 -8.81
C VAL A 38 0.25 -16.10 -10.28
N LEU A 39 -0.43 -15.00 -10.55
CA LEU A 39 -0.53 -14.36 -11.86
C LEU A 39 -0.47 -12.85 -11.65
N ALA A 40 0.51 -12.19 -12.24
CA ALA A 40 0.63 -10.74 -12.21
C ALA A 40 0.18 -10.15 -13.55
N ALA A 41 -0.51 -9.02 -13.48
CA ALA A 41 -0.77 -8.14 -14.60
C ALA A 41 -0.03 -6.82 -14.35
N VAL A 42 0.84 -6.42 -15.28
CA VAL A 42 1.68 -5.22 -15.15
C VAL A 42 1.72 -4.47 -16.46
N THR A 43 2.03 -3.17 -16.40
CA THR A 43 2.28 -2.37 -17.60
C THR A 43 3.77 -2.39 -17.95
N VAL A 44 4.10 -2.82 -19.17
CA VAL A 44 5.46 -2.80 -19.73
C VAL A 44 5.39 -2.06 -21.06
N ASP A 45 6.18 -1.00 -21.22
CA ASP A 45 6.22 -0.18 -22.43
C ASP A 45 4.85 0.35 -22.92
N GLY A 46 3.90 0.53 -22.00
CA GLY A 46 2.55 1.01 -22.29
C GLY A 46 1.52 -0.10 -22.59
N GLU A 47 1.95 -1.35 -22.63
CA GLU A 47 1.10 -2.52 -22.85
C GLU A 47 0.88 -3.30 -21.55
N VAL A 48 -0.28 -3.94 -21.41
CA VAL A 48 -0.60 -4.75 -20.23
C VAL A 48 -0.20 -6.19 -20.51
N LEU A 49 0.78 -6.69 -19.75
CA LEU A 49 1.28 -8.06 -19.85
C LEU A 49 0.90 -8.88 -18.62
N LEU A 50 0.40 -10.08 -18.89
CA LEU A 50 0.15 -11.11 -17.90
C LEU A 50 1.37 -12.03 -17.76
N GLN A 51 1.75 -12.36 -16.53
CA GLN A 51 2.88 -13.26 -16.24
C GLN A 51 2.62 -14.14 -15.01
N ASN A 52 2.97 -15.41 -15.09
CA ASN A 52 2.86 -16.40 -14.01
C ASN A 52 4.03 -16.30 -13.01
N SER A 53 4.41 -15.07 -12.66
CA SER A 53 5.51 -14.77 -11.77
C SER A 53 5.23 -13.52 -10.98
N VAL A 54 5.89 -13.41 -9.82
CA VAL A 54 5.85 -12.18 -9.04
C VAL A 54 6.69 -11.12 -9.76
N PRO A 55 6.16 -9.91 -9.99
CA PRO A 55 6.89 -8.87 -10.70
C PRO A 55 8.09 -8.40 -9.87
N VAL A 56 9.24 -8.26 -10.56
CA VAL A 56 10.54 -7.95 -9.92
C VAL A 56 10.76 -6.44 -9.79
N GLU A 57 10.13 -5.64 -10.65
CA GLU A 57 10.31 -4.20 -10.70
C GLU A 57 9.25 -3.43 -9.89
N ASN A 58 9.48 -2.13 -9.66
CA ASN A 58 8.57 -1.20 -9.00
C ASN A 58 7.39 -0.81 -9.91
N GLN A 59 6.71 -1.80 -10.46
CA GLN A 59 5.61 -1.62 -11.39
C GLN A 59 4.29 -1.47 -10.64
N TYR A 60 3.39 -0.67 -11.23
CA TYR A 60 2.00 -0.60 -10.82
C TYR A 60 1.24 -1.74 -11.50
N GLY A 61 0.47 -2.51 -10.73
CA GLY A 61 -0.21 -3.66 -11.32
C GLY A 61 -1.16 -4.40 -10.40
N LEU A 62 -1.64 -5.54 -10.88
CA LEU A 62 -2.48 -6.48 -10.15
C LEU A 62 -1.73 -7.78 -9.93
N LEU A 63 -1.90 -8.38 -8.75
CA LEU A 63 -1.42 -9.72 -8.44
C LEU A 63 -2.60 -10.59 -8.00
N PHE A 64 -2.90 -11.59 -8.81
CA PHE A 64 -3.83 -12.65 -8.48
C PHE A 64 -3.06 -13.80 -7.85
N TYR A 65 -3.64 -14.43 -6.83
CA TYR A 65 -3.04 -15.57 -6.17
C TYR A 65 -4.10 -16.60 -5.77
N LYS A 66 -3.72 -17.88 -5.80
CA LYS A 66 -4.57 -18.96 -5.32
C LYS A 66 -4.50 -19.01 -3.80
N ILE A 67 -5.66 -18.92 -3.15
CA ILE A 67 -5.79 -19.15 -1.72
C ILE A 67 -5.92 -20.66 -1.53
N PRO A 68 -4.96 -21.32 -0.85
CA PRO A 68 -5.06 -22.74 -0.58
C PRO A 68 -6.30 -23.01 0.28
N ASN A 69 -7.11 -23.98 -0.14
CA ASN A 69 -8.22 -24.44 0.67
C ASN A 69 -7.64 -25.26 1.83
N LEU A 70 -7.51 -24.64 3.01
CA LEU A 70 -7.05 -25.29 4.25
C LEU A 70 -8.13 -26.18 4.89
N ASP A 71 -9.21 -26.47 4.16
CA ASP A 71 -10.31 -27.27 4.65
C ASP A 71 -9.87 -28.74 4.77
N PHE A 72 -9.57 -29.16 6.01
CA PHE A 72 -9.28 -30.55 6.40
C PHE A 72 -10.46 -31.52 6.14
N SER A 73 -11.56 -31.05 5.56
CA SER A 73 -12.79 -31.80 5.30
C SER A 73 -12.78 -32.59 3.98
N GLY A 74 -11.66 -32.62 3.24
CA GLY A 74 -11.51 -33.44 2.03
C GLY A 74 -12.34 -32.97 0.84
N HIS A 75 -12.96 -31.79 0.91
CA HIS A 75 -13.67 -31.20 -0.22
C HIS A 75 -12.66 -30.41 -1.07
N THR A 76 -12.12 -31.05 -2.10
CA THR A 76 -11.26 -30.42 -3.10
C THR A 76 -12.08 -29.52 -4.03
N GLY A 77 -12.60 -28.41 -3.49
CA GLY A 77 -13.17 -27.34 -4.29
C GLY A 77 -12.07 -26.59 -5.06
N ALA A 78 -12.43 -25.94 -6.16
CA ALA A 78 -11.50 -25.10 -6.91
C ALA A 78 -10.91 -24.00 -5.99
N ALA A 79 -9.60 -23.76 -6.07
CA ALA A 79 -8.92 -22.78 -5.22
C ALA A 79 -9.59 -21.40 -5.33
N LYS A 80 -9.79 -20.72 -4.19
CA LYS A 80 -10.27 -19.32 -4.19
C LYS A 80 -9.19 -18.42 -4.79
N ILE A 81 -9.59 -17.33 -5.44
CA ILE A 81 -8.64 -16.35 -6.01
C ILE A 81 -8.67 -15.10 -5.15
N GLY A 82 -7.51 -14.74 -4.61
CA GLY A 82 -7.28 -13.43 -4.03
C GLY A 82 -6.72 -12.45 -5.07
N LEU A 83 -6.87 -11.16 -4.80
CA LEU A 83 -6.36 -10.06 -5.62
C LEU A 83 -5.67 -9.04 -4.74
N LEU A 84 -4.49 -8.57 -5.17
CA LEU A 84 -3.76 -7.47 -4.57
C LEU A 84 -3.43 -6.43 -5.64
N THR A 85 -3.53 -5.16 -5.29
CA THR A 85 -2.96 -4.07 -6.07
C THR A 85 -1.52 -3.86 -5.64
N LEU A 86 -0.62 -3.78 -6.61
CA LEU A 86 0.80 -3.52 -6.40
C LEU A 86 1.07 -2.05 -6.70
N GLU A 87 1.59 -1.32 -5.72
CA GLU A 87 1.92 0.10 -5.83
C GLU A 87 3.42 0.30 -5.56
N GLY A 88 4.20 0.47 -6.64
CA GLY A 88 5.65 0.71 -6.55
C GLY A 88 6.44 -0.50 -6.03
N GLY A 89 6.06 -1.71 -6.47
CA GLY A 89 6.72 -2.96 -6.12
C GLY A 89 6.17 -3.63 -4.85
N LEU A 90 6.59 -4.87 -4.61
CA LEU A 90 6.12 -5.69 -3.48
C LEU A 90 6.44 -5.06 -2.13
N ALA A 91 7.68 -4.62 -1.94
CA ALA A 91 8.14 -4.06 -0.67
C ALA A 91 7.30 -2.83 -0.26
N LYS A 92 7.03 -1.93 -1.22
CA LYS A 92 6.19 -0.75 -1.00
C LYS A 92 4.72 -1.13 -0.78
N SER A 93 4.23 -2.16 -1.47
CA SER A 93 2.87 -2.67 -1.27
C SER A 93 2.68 -3.24 0.13
N ILE A 94 3.62 -4.06 0.61
CA ILE A 94 3.61 -4.60 1.99
C ILE A 94 3.72 -3.46 3.00
N TYR A 95 4.64 -2.53 2.79
CA TYR A 95 4.78 -1.34 3.64
C TYR A 95 3.46 -0.56 3.73
N ASN A 96 2.82 -0.29 2.60
CA ASN A 96 1.53 0.43 2.54
C ASN A 96 0.40 -0.35 3.23
N SER A 97 0.34 -1.67 3.07
CA SER A 97 -0.64 -2.51 3.78
C SER A 97 -0.42 -2.49 5.29
N LEU A 98 0.84 -2.58 5.75
CA LEU A 98 1.19 -2.45 7.16
C LEU A 98 0.79 -1.08 7.70
N GLN A 99 1.16 -0.01 6.98
CA GLN A 99 0.87 1.35 7.39
C GLN A 99 -0.62 1.67 7.44
N ARG A 100 -1.41 1.19 6.47
CA ARG A 100 -2.85 1.52 6.35
C ARG A 100 -3.73 0.64 7.23
N VAL A 101 -3.41 -0.63 7.38
CA VAL A 101 -4.26 -1.60 8.09
C VAL A 101 -3.81 -1.75 9.55
N PHE A 102 -2.51 -1.80 9.80
CA PHE A 102 -1.99 -2.16 11.12
C PHE A 102 -1.64 -0.94 11.98
N SER A 103 -1.11 0.14 11.43
CA SER A 103 -0.79 1.35 12.23
C SER A 103 -2.02 1.94 12.95
N PRO A 104 -3.20 2.05 12.31
CA PRO A 104 -4.42 2.50 13.00
C PRO A 104 -4.95 1.48 14.02
N TYR A 105 -4.75 0.19 13.76
CA TYR A 105 -5.24 -0.90 14.61
C TYR A 105 -4.43 -1.01 15.92
N ILE A 106 -3.11 -0.78 15.85
CA ILE A 106 -2.24 -0.68 17.02
C ILE A 106 -2.67 0.48 17.94
N LEU A 107 -3.03 1.62 17.35
CA LEU A 107 -3.44 2.83 18.10
C LEU A 107 -4.83 2.70 18.74
N LYS A 108 -5.74 1.89 18.16
CA LYS A 108 -7.16 1.89 18.55
C LYS A 108 -7.64 0.76 19.45
N LYS A 109 -6.85 -0.31 19.68
CA LYS A 109 -7.05 -1.44 20.64
C LYS A 109 -6.48 -2.72 20.01
N CYS A 110 -5.19 -2.91 20.11
CA CYS A 110 -4.55 -4.09 19.53
C CYS A 110 -4.77 -5.32 20.44
N GLU A 111 -5.54 -6.32 19.99
CA GLU A 111 -5.66 -7.65 20.63
C GLU A 111 -4.43 -8.54 20.37
N TYR A 112 -3.47 -8.08 19.57
CA TYR A 112 -2.27 -8.86 19.26
C TYR A 112 -1.31 -8.95 20.46
N PRO A 113 -0.70 -10.12 20.70
CA PRO A 113 0.39 -10.28 21.66
C PRO A 113 1.53 -9.30 21.39
N ALA A 114 2.26 -8.92 22.45
CA ALA A 114 3.35 -7.94 22.36
C ALA A 114 4.42 -8.33 21.31
N GLU A 115 4.75 -9.61 21.23
CA GLU A 115 5.73 -10.15 20.27
C GLU A 115 5.33 -9.89 18.81
N ILE A 116 4.05 -10.12 18.47
CA ILE A 116 3.54 -9.88 17.11
C ILE A 116 3.57 -8.39 16.78
N ARG A 117 3.22 -7.53 17.74
CA ARG A 117 3.31 -6.07 17.53
C ARG A 117 4.74 -5.64 17.25
N THR A 118 5.71 -6.12 18.02
CA THR A 118 7.13 -5.81 17.82
C THR A 118 7.62 -6.31 16.47
N LEU A 119 7.25 -7.51 16.04
CA LEU A 119 7.62 -8.04 14.72
C LEU A 119 7.05 -7.17 13.59
N LEU A 120 5.77 -6.80 13.67
CA LEU A 120 5.12 -5.97 12.66
C LEU A 120 5.72 -4.56 12.61
N GLN A 121 6.02 -3.96 13.76
CA GLN A 121 6.71 -2.66 13.85
C GLN A 121 8.10 -2.74 13.22
N ASN A 122 8.89 -3.75 13.57
CA ASN A 122 10.23 -3.94 13.03
C ASN A 122 10.20 -4.15 11.51
N LEU A 123 9.23 -4.93 11.01
CA LEU A 123 9.05 -5.15 9.58
C LEU A 123 8.68 -3.85 8.86
N HIS A 124 7.73 -3.08 9.41
CA HIS A 124 7.33 -1.79 8.88
C HIS A 124 8.51 -0.81 8.82
N SER A 125 9.27 -0.66 9.90
CA SER A 125 10.45 0.21 9.96
C SER A 125 11.55 -0.24 8.98
N SER A 126 11.83 -1.55 8.92
CA SER A 126 12.86 -2.10 8.02
C SER A 126 12.51 -1.89 6.54
N LEU A 127 11.24 -2.12 6.19
CA LEU A 127 10.74 -1.85 4.83
C LEU A 127 10.77 -0.35 4.51
N GLY A 128 10.37 0.50 5.46
CA GLY A 128 10.46 1.95 5.33
C GLY A 128 11.88 2.39 4.98
N LEU A 129 12.86 1.99 5.80
CA LEU A 129 14.27 2.29 5.58
C LEU A 129 14.78 1.80 4.22
N SER A 130 14.46 0.56 3.83
CA SER A 130 14.85 0.01 2.53
C SER A 130 14.23 0.75 1.34
N LEU A 131 13.07 1.38 1.52
CA LEU A 131 12.38 2.18 0.51
C LEU A 131 12.80 3.66 0.54
N GLY A 132 13.73 4.04 1.42
CA GLY A 132 14.11 5.44 1.65
C GLY A 132 13.00 6.27 2.31
N LEU A 133 12.02 5.61 2.93
CA LEU A 133 10.98 6.21 3.75
C LEU A 133 11.50 6.31 5.19
N THR A 134 11.27 7.44 5.85
CA THR A 134 11.65 7.64 7.26
C THR A 134 10.85 6.69 8.16
N GLU A 135 11.40 6.35 9.34
CA GLU A 135 10.93 5.29 10.26
C GLU A 135 9.48 5.39 10.75
N SER A 136 8.80 6.50 10.50
CA SER A 136 7.35 6.60 10.62
C SER A 136 6.81 7.01 9.26
N GLY A 137 5.79 6.30 8.79
CA GLY A 137 4.99 6.81 7.69
C GLY A 137 4.61 8.26 8.00
N ILE A 138 4.59 9.10 6.98
CA ILE A 138 4.19 10.50 7.10
C ILE A 138 2.80 10.50 7.75
N LEU A 139 2.75 10.81 9.05
CA LEU A 139 1.54 10.81 9.87
C LEU A 139 1.15 12.25 10.21
N SER A 140 2.02 13.21 9.91
CA SER A 140 1.82 14.64 10.10
C SER A 140 2.50 15.47 9.01
N LEU A 141 2.03 16.71 8.83
CA LEU A 141 2.67 17.72 7.96
C LEU A 141 4.14 17.97 8.35
N HIS A 142 4.49 17.81 9.63
CA HIS A 142 5.85 17.98 10.13
C HIS A 142 6.81 16.87 9.66
N ASP A 143 6.31 15.64 9.57
CA ASP A 143 7.07 14.51 9.01
C ASP A 143 7.33 14.73 7.52
N GLU A 144 6.37 15.34 6.84
CA GLU A 144 6.43 15.67 5.41
C GLU A 144 7.48 16.77 5.13
N VAL A 145 7.53 17.82 5.96
CA VAL A 145 8.59 18.85 5.93
C VAL A 145 9.96 18.21 6.13
N SER A 146 10.09 17.35 7.14
CA SER A 146 11.35 16.65 7.47
C SER A 146 11.81 15.73 6.35
N PHE A 147 10.87 15.03 5.70
CA PHE A 147 11.12 14.19 4.54
C PHE A 147 11.65 15.00 3.34
N TRP A 148 10.98 16.09 2.96
CA TRP A 148 11.42 16.90 1.82
C TRP A 148 12.77 17.57 2.09
N MET A 149 13.02 17.99 3.34
CA MET A 149 14.34 18.49 3.75
C MET A 149 15.43 17.42 3.66
N HIS A 150 15.15 16.18 4.06
CA HIS A 150 16.09 15.07 3.91
C HIS A 150 16.35 14.74 2.43
N LYS A 151 15.30 14.74 1.60
CA LYS A 151 15.38 14.47 0.16
C LYS A 151 16.26 15.48 -0.59
N THR A 152 16.35 16.73 -0.11
CA THR A 152 17.29 17.73 -0.66
C THR A 152 18.77 17.33 -0.56
N LYS A 153 19.13 16.42 0.36
CA LYS A 153 20.51 15.93 0.50
C LYS A 153 20.82 14.76 -0.42
N MET A 154 19.79 14.03 -0.86
CA MET A 154 19.92 12.82 -1.69
C MET A 154 19.72 13.09 -3.19
N LEU A 155 19.07 14.19 -3.57
CA LEU A 155 18.80 14.50 -4.97
C LEU A 155 20.10 14.89 -5.74
N PRO A 156 20.30 14.38 -6.96
CA PRO A 156 21.56 14.53 -7.68
C PRO A 156 21.75 15.94 -8.28
N THR A 157 20.67 16.63 -8.68
CA THR A 157 20.78 17.93 -9.36
C THR A 157 20.46 19.11 -8.44
N LYS A 158 21.12 20.25 -8.67
CA LYS A 158 20.89 21.48 -7.88
C LYS A 158 19.45 21.99 -8.00
N ALA A 159 18.86 21.90 -9.19
CA ALA A 159 17.48 22.32 -9.44
C ALA A 159 16.48 21.46 -8.66
N ASP A 160 16.67 20.14 -8.61
CA ASP A 160 15.79 19.25 -7.85
C ASP A 160 15.91 19.46 -6.34
N ARG A 161 17.13 19.78 -5.84
CA ARG A 161 17.35 20.15 -4.44
C ARG A 161 16.64 21.46 -4.08
N GLU A 162 16.67 22.45 -4.97
CA GLU A 162 15.98 23.74 -4.77
C GLU A 162 14.46 23.57 -4.81
N ALA A 163 13.93 22.75 -5.72
CA ALA A 163 12.51 22.42 -5.79
C ALA A 163 12.03 21.68 -4.53
N ALA A 164 12.77 20.67 -4.07
CA ALA A 164 12.47 19.94 -2.84
C ALA A 164 12.52 20.82 -1.59
N ARG A 165 13.49 21.75 -1.53
CA ARG A 165 13.60 22.72 -0.42
C ARG A 165 12.44 23.71 -0.45
N SER A 166 12.09 24.23 -1.63
CA SER A 166 10.96 25.13 -1.77
C SER A 166 9.65 24.47 -1.35
N PHE A 167 9.48 23.19 -1.67
CA PHE A 167 8.29 22.43 -1.29
C PHE A 167 8.23 22.21 0.23
N ALA A 168 9.36 21.88 0.87
CA ALA A 168 9.45 21.76 2.33
C ALA A 168 9.04 23.06 3.04
N THR A 169 9.52 24.21 2.57
CA THR A 169 9.17 25.52 3.15
C THR A 169 7.68 25.87 2.99
N ILE A 170 7.04 25.44 1.91
CA ILE A 170 5.60 25.64 1.72
C ILE A 170 4.82 24.77 2.72
N LEU A 171 5.20 23.50 2.86
CA LEU A 171 4.57 22.59 3.83
C LEU A 171 4.76 23.07 5.28
N GLU A 172 5.89 23.67 5.61
CA GLU A 172 6.17 24.25 6.92
C GLU A 172 5.22 25.41 7.24
N ARG A 173 5.01 26.33 6.28
CA ARG A 173 4.03 27.42 6.43
C ARG A 173 2.60 26.91 6.59
N ILE A 174 2.24 25.86 5.85
CA ILE A 174 0.94 25.20 5.97
C ILE A 174 0.81 24.58 7.37
N SER A 175 1.84 23.88 7.84
CA SER A 175 1.87 23.30 9.20
C SER A 175 1.68 24.36 10.29
N GLU A 176 2.30 25.52 10.16
CA GLU A 176 2.12 26.64 11.10
C GLU A 176 0.69 27.19 11.09
N GLN A 177 0.08 27.34 9.91
CA GLN A 177 -1.29 27.84 9.78
C GLN A 177 -2.32 26.87 10.38
N PHE A 178 -2.16 25.56 10.16
CA PHE A 178 -3.07 24.54 10.70
C PHE A 178 -2.81 24.22 12.18
N GLY A 179 -1.58 24.41 12.68
CA GLY A 179 -1.25 24.19 14.10
C GLY A 179 -1.86 25.23 15.05
N TYR A 180 -2.01 26.48 14.60
CA TYR A 180 -2.59 27.57 15.41
C TYR A 180 -4.11 27.48 15.63
N GLU A 181 -4.85 26.73 14.80
CA GLU A 181 -6.30 26.54 15.00
C GLU A 181 -6.62 25.50 16.09
N ALA A 182 -5.68 24.61 16.43
CA ALA A 182 -5.91 23.57 17.44
C ALA A 182 -5.68 24.03 18.89
N GLU A 183 -4.89 25.08 19.12
CA GLU A 183 -4.57 25.59 20.48
C GLU A 183 -5.47 26.75 20.94
N ASN A 184 -6.38 27.24 20.10
CA ASN A 184 -7.24 28.40 20.39
C ASN A 184 -8.70 28.05 20.75
N PHE A 185 -8.95 26.91 21.40
CA PHE A 185 -10.19 26.71 22.14
C PHE A 185 -9.99 27.07 23.62
N PRO A 186 -10.58 28.18 24.12
CA PRO A 186 -10.57 28.45 25.54
C PRO A 186 -11.41 27.38 26.25
N MET A 187 -10.77 26.69 27.19
CA MET A 187 -11.42 25.73 28.09
C MET A 187 -12.32 26.49 29.07
N GLU A 188 -13.54 26.85 28.68
CA GLU A 188 -14.52 27.47 29.56
C GLU A 188 -15.42 26.42 30.25
N LYS A 189 -15.08 26.19 31.52
CA LYS A 189 -15.95 26.15 32.72
C LYS A 189 -17.21 25.26 32.71
N ASN A 190 -17.16 24.30 33.64
CA ASN A 190 -18.22 23.87 34.57
C ASN A 190 -19.66 23.80 34.04
N VAL A 191 -20.18 22.58 33.89
CA VAL A 191 -21.61 22.30 34.08
C VAL A 191 -21.73 21.10 35.00
N HIS A 192 -21.59 21.36 36.31
CA HIS A 192 -21.98 20.44 37.38
C HIS A 192 -23.44 20.66 37.82
N GLU A 193 -24.24 21.37 37.03
CA GLU A 193 -25.67 21.61 37.27
C GLU A 193 -26.48 21.14 36.06
N LEU A 194 -26.83 19.86 36.02
CA LEU A 194 -27.93 19.36 35.16
C LEU A 194 -28.60 18.09 35.72
N PHE A 195 -28.41 17.80 37.00
CA PHE A 195 -29.17 16.77 37.71
C PHE A 195 -29.57 17.26 39.10
N ILE A 196 -30.61 18.11 39.12
CA ILE A 196 -31.68 18.10 40.14
C ILE A 196 -32.99 18.31 39.39
#